data_AF-A0AAV8QZ52-F1
#
_entry.id   AF-A0AAV8QZ52-F1
#
_cell.length_a   1.000
_cell.length_b   1.000
_cell.length_c   1.000
_cell.angle_alpha   90.00
_cell.angle_beta   90.00
_cell.angle_gamma   90.00
#
_symmetry.space_group_name_H-M   'P 1'
#
loop_
_entity.id
_entity.type
_entity.pdbx_description
1 polymer ?
#
loop_
_entity_poly.entity_id
_entity_poly.type
_entity_poly.pdbx_seq_one_letter_code
_entity_poly.pdbx_strand_id
1 'polypeptide(L)'
;MNAYSIKISTCLHLPLRMALVLFVTMFGAYTCYICLNQISVERSNSVLFGTIVTGNQCEIHAIPPEEIPYVHFPQPKTYSRDECSCTPVRFFVILSMQRSGSGWFETLLNSHPNISSNGEIFSAARRRDNISTIINTLDKLYSLDWFSSAAKNECVAAVGFKWMLNQGVMDHHKEILDYFKSKHVSIIFLFRRNILRRLISLLANDYDRYAKQLNGIHKSHVHSKEEAEVLARFKPTINVAVLMANFSYVERMIADCLHFFSSMRHIVLYYEEIIGNQNALSHVQEFLCVPERKLVSRQVKIHTRPLPEQVTNWEDVTKMLNGTRMLRIQDGCIQ
;
A
#
# COMPACT_ATOMS: atom_id res chain seq x y z
N MET A 1 -89.50 -21.99 -29.88
CA MET A 1 -88.42 -22.41 -28.96
C MET A 1 -87.49 -23.35 -29.69
N ASN A 2 -86.26 -22.93 -30.01
CA ASN A 2 -85.05 -23.60 -29.51
C ASN A 2 -83.79 -22.99 -30.13
N ALA A 3 -82.81 -22.86 -29.25
CA ALA A 3 -81.62 -22.04 -29.40
C ALA A 3 -80.61 -22.64 -30.38
N TYR A 4 -79.91 -21.75 -31.07
CA TYR A 4 -78.67 -22.08 -31.78
C TYR A 4 -77.62 -22.51 -30.74
N SER A 5 -77.29 -23.80 -30.72
CA SER A 5 -76.23 -24.35 -29.87
C SER A 5 -74.91 -24.32 -30.64
N ILE A 6 -74.04 -23.36 -30.31
CA ILE A 6 -72.65 -23.34 -30.76
C ILE A 6 -71.92 -24.49 -30.07
N LYS A 7 -71.51 -25.50 -30.85
CA LYS A 7 -70.64 -26.60 -30.38
C LYS A 7 -69.20 -26.07 -30.32
N ILE A 8 -68.72 -25.74 -29.13
CA ILE A 8 -67.29 -25.47 -28.88
C ILE A 8 -66.56 -26.82 -28.80
N SER A 9 -65.58 -26.99 -29.68
CA SER A 9 -64.74 -28.18 -29.82
C SER A 9 -63.91 -28.45 -28.56
N THR A 10 -64.12 -29.61 -27.93
CA THR A 10 -63.35 -30.09 -26.77
C THR A 10 -61.98 -30.70 -27.12
N CYS A 11 -61.54 -30.61 -28.39
CA CYS A 11 -60.30 -31.27 -28.84
C CYS A 11 -59.02 -30.42 -28.64
N LEU A 12 -59.15 -29.11 -28.39
CA LEU A 12 -57.98 -28.19 -28.30
C LEU A 12 -57.36 -28.08 -26.90
N HIS A 13 -58.01 -28.60 -25.85
CA HIS A 13 -57.57 -28.41 -24.47
C HIS A 13 -56.56 -29.44 -23.96
N LEU A 14 -56.50 -30.64 -24.56
CA LEU A 14 -55.61 -31.70 -24.12
C LEU A 14 -54.11 -31.41 -24.39
N PRO A 15 -53.70 -30.97 -25.59
CA PRO A 15 -52.28 -30.69 -25.85
C PRO A 15 -51.78 -29.47 -25.06
N LEU A 16 -52.63 -28.47 -24.84
CA LEU A 16 -52.29 -27.28 -24.04
C LEU A 16 -52.08 -27.64 -22.55
N ARG A 17 -52.93 -28.51 -21.99
CA ARG A 17 -52.77 -29.00 -20.62
C ARG A 17 -51.51 -29.84 -20.46
N MET A 18 -51.19 -30.69 -21.44
CA MET A 18 -49.95 -31.48 -21.42
C MET A 18 -48.71 -30.61 -21.54
N ALA A 19 -48.73 -29.57 -22.39
CA ALA A 19 -47.65 -28.59 -22.52
C ALA A 19 -47.46 -27.78 -21.22
N LEU A 20 -48.55 -27.39 -20.55
CA LEU A 20 -48.50 -26.68 -19.28
C LEU A 20 -47.87 -27.55 -18.18
N VAL A 21 -48.25 -28.82 -18.08
CA VAL A 21 -47.66 -29.76 -17.11
C VAL A 21 -46.16 -29.93 -17.37
N LEU A 22 -45.76 -30.11 -18.63
CA LEU A 22 -44.35 -30.19 -19.01
C LEU A 22 -43.58 -28.92 -18.63
N PHE A 23 -44.13 -27.75 -18.90
CA PHE A 23 -43.52 -26.47 -18.53
C PHE A 23 -43.36 -26.32 -17.02
N VAL A 24 -44.38 -26.66 -16.22
CA VAL A 24 -44.32 -26.60 -14.76
C VAL A 24 -43.30 -27.59 -14.21
N THR A 25 -43.21 -28.81 -14.76
CA THR A 25 -42.20 -29.79 -14.33
C THR A 25 -40.78 -29.36 -14.68
N MET A 26 -40.56 -28.77 -15.86
CA MET A 26 -39.24 -28.27 -16.28
C MET A 26 -38.83 -27.05 -15.45
N PHE A 27 -39.77 -26.14 -15.18
CA PHE A 27 -39.51 -24.98 -14.34
C PHE A 27 -39.22 -25.38 -12.89
N GLY A 28 -39.98 -26.34 -12.34
CA GLY A 28 -39.74 -26.91 -11.02
C GLY A 28 -38.40 -27.64 -10.90
N ALA A 29 -38.00 -28.39 -11.92
CA ALA A 29 -36.68 -29.03 -11.97
C ALA A 29 -35.55 -28.00 -12.09
N TYR A 30 -35.75 -26.93 -12.87
CA TYR A 30 -34.78 -25.85 -13.02
C TYR A 30 -34.62 -25.03 -11.74
N THR A 31 -35.71 -24.67 -11.05
CA THR A 31 -35.64 -23.99 -9.76
C THR A 31 -35.03 -24.89 -8.70
N CYS A 32 -35.36 -26.19 -8.67
CA CYS A 32 -34.71 -27.16 -7.80
C CYS A 32 -33.20 -27.26 -8.07
N TYR A 33 -32.79 -27.31 -9.35
CA TYR A 33 -31.39 -27.31 -9.76
C TYR A 33 -30.65 -26.04 -9.30
N ILE A 34 -31.27 -24.85 -9.45
CA ILE A 34 -30.70 -23.59 -8.97
C ILE A 34 -30.62 -23.57 -7.44
N CYS A 35 -31.64 -24.03 -6.73
CA CYS A 35 -31.62 -24.13 -5.27
C CYS A 35 -30.54 -25.11 -4.79
N LEU A 36 -30.37 -26.26 -5.44
CA LEU A 36 -29.30 -27.21 -5.13
C LEU A 36 -27.91 -26.64 -5.44
N ASN A 37 -27.76 -25.85 -6.49
CA ASN A 37 -26.51 -25.13 -6.78
C ASN A 37 -26.26 -23.98 -5.81
N GLN A 38 -27.28 -23.27 -5.34
CA GLN A 38 -27.14 -22.27 -4.28
C GLN A 38 -26.74 -22.92 -2.96
N ILE A 39 -27.35 -24.06 -2.60
CA ILE A 39 -26.97 -24.85 -1.43
C ILE A 39 -25.58 -25.44 -1.60
N SER A 40 -25.15 -25.84 -2.80
CA SER A 40 -23.78 -26.34 -3.02
C SER A 40 -22.74 -25.22 -2.95
N VAL A 41 -23.08 -23.99 -3.38
CA VAL A 41 -22.26 -22.79 -3.21
C VAL A 41 -22.23 -22.34 -1.74
N GLU A 42 -23.36 -22.33 -1.03
CA GLU A 42 -23.41 -22.08 0.41
C GLU A 42 -22.70 -23.17 1.20
N ARG A 43 -22.75 -24.43 0.76
CA ARG A 43 -22.02 -25.54 1.38
C ARG A 43 -20.54 -25.49 1.04
N SER A 44 -20.15 -24.99 -0.13
CA SER A 44 -18.75 -24.67 -0.45
C SER A 44 -18.24 -23.52 0.42
N ASN A 45 -19.09 -22.55 0.76
CA ASN A 45 -18.75 -21.43 1.64
C ASN A 45 -18.82 -21.81 3.13
N SER A 46 -19.71 -22.72 3.54
CA SER A 46 -19.86 -23.18 4.94
C SER A 46 -18.93 -24.35 5.28
N VAL A 47 -18.41 -25.08 4.29
CA VAL A 47 -17.27 -26.01 4.45
C VAL A 47 -15.93 -25.25 4.58
N LEU A 48 -15.92 -23.93 4.36
CA LEU A 48 -14.81 -23.05 4.73
C LEU A 48 -14.88 -22.55 6.19
N PHE A 49 -15.74 -23.14 7.04
CA PHE A 49 -15.59 -23.10 8.51
C PHE A 49 -14.79 -24.31 9.03
N GLY A 50 -13.90 -24.83 8.20
CA GLY A 50 -12.90 -25.81 8.59
C GLY A 50 -11.65 -25.09 9.08
N THR A 51 -11.22 -25.43 10.30
CA THR A 51 -9.90 -25.17 10.85
C THR A 51 -8.84 -25.20 9.74
N ILE A 52 -8.25 -24.05 9.38
CA ILE A 52 -7.06 -24.05 8.52
C ILE A 52 -5.93 -24.56 9.40
N VAL A 53 -5.79 -25.89 9.45
CA VAL A 53 -4.66 -26.56 10.08
C VAL A 53 -3.48 -26.42 9.12
N THR A 54 -2.79 -25.28 9.16
CA THR A 54 -1.39 -25.25 8.72
C THR A 54 -0.59 -26.20 9.61
N GLY A 55 0.49 -26.82 9.10
CA GLY A 55 1.21 -27.93 9.75
C GLY A 55 1.72 -27.73 11.18
N ASN A 56 1.52 -26.55 11.78
CA ASN A 56 1.61 -26.29 13.22
C ASN A 56 0.22 -25.89 13.73
N GLN A 57 -0.26 -26.57 14.78
CA GLN A 57 -1.56 -26.38 15.43
C GLN A 57 -1.72 -24.97 16.04
N CYS A 58 -1.92 -23.95 15.21
CA CYS A 58 -2.27 -22.61 15.66
C CYS A 58 -3.79 -22.44 15.55
N GLU A 59 -4.46 -22.19 16.66
CA GLU A 59 -5.90 -21.95 16.67
C GLU A 59 -6.22 -20.55 16.13
N ILE A 60 -6.87 -20.47 14.96
CA ILE A 60 -7.23 -19.23 14.26
C ILE A 60 -8.63 -18.72 14.69
N HIS A 61 -9.18 -19.20 15.81
CA HIS A 61 -10.57 -18.95 16.21
C HIS A 61 -10.91 -17.48 16.52
N ALA A 62 -9.90 -16.61 16.70
CA ALA A 62 -10.07 -15.20 17.04
C ALA A 62 -9.94 -14.23 15.86
N ILE A 63 -9.74 -14.72 14.62
CA ILE A 63 -9.52 -13.86 13.45
C ILE A 63 -10.82 -13.71 12.64
N PRO A 64 -11.30 -12.49 12.38
CA PRO A 64 -12.47 -12.27 11.51
C PRO A 64 -12.26 -12.89 10.12
N PRO A 65 -13.29 -13.51 9.50
CA PRO A 65 -13.16 -14.16 8.20
C PRO A 65 -12.52 -13.31 7.10
N GLU A 66 -12.83 -12.01 7.08
CA GLU A 66 -12.29 -11.02 6.15
C GLU A 66 -10.78 -10.75 6.31
N GLU A 67 -10.23 -11.03 7.49
CA GLU A 67 -8.82 -10.83 7.83
C GLU A 67 -7.97 -12.08 7.55
N ILE A 68 -8.58 -13.28 7.49
CA ILE A 68 -7.89 -14.56 7.30
C ILE A 68 -6.93 -14.56 6.10
N PRO A 69 -7.29 -14.03 4.91
CA PRO A 69 -6.36 -14.04 3.77
C PRO A 69 -5.07 -13.25 3.99
N TYR A 70 -5.09 -12.22 4.83
CA TYR A 70 -3.96 -11.34 5.12
C TYR A 70 -3.04 -11.87 6.23
N VAL A 71 -3.38 -13.03 6.80
CA VAL A 71 -2.67 -13.63 7.93
C VAL A 71 -1.77 -14.76 7.44
N HIS A 72 -0.48 -14.64 7.73
CA HIS A 72 0.51 -15.62 7.35
C HIS A 72 1.22 -16.19 8.58
N PHE A 73 1.71 -17.42 8.45
CA PHE A 73 2.60 -18.06 9.42
C PHE A 73 3.91 -18.45 8.74
N PRO A 74 4.81 -17.47 8.45
CA PRO A 74 6.05 -17.75 7.75
C PRO A 74 6.91 -18.76 8.50
N GLN A 75 7.62 -19.60 7.76
CA GLN A 75 8.59 -20.57 8.27
C GLN A 75 9.98 -20.23 7.70
N PRO A 76 10.75 -19.37 8.38
CA PRO A 76 12.10 -19.02 7.95
C PRO A 76 12.99 -20.26 7.95
N LYS A 77 13.92 -20.32 6.99
CA LYS A 77 14.90 -21.42 6.87
C LYS A 77 16.10 -21.24 7.78
N THR A 78 16.41 -19.99 8.12
CA THR A 78 17.64 -19.61 8.81
C THR A 78 17.54 -19.62 10.33
N TYR A 79 16.33 -19.67 10.89
CA TYR A 79 16.08 -19.74 12.33
C TYR A 79 14.69 -20.30 12.62
N SER A 80 14.45 -20.73 13.87
CA SER A 80 13.12 -21.12 14.34
C SER A 80 12.40 -19.90 14.92
N ARG A 81 11.10 -19.76 14.65
CA ARG A 81 10.28 -18.72 15.28
C ARG A 81 9.92 -19.04 16.74
N ASP A 82 10.23 -20.24 17.21
CA ASP A 82 10.02 -20.72 18.59
C ASP A 82 8.63 -20.34 19.14
N GLU A 83 8.57 -19.58 20.24
CA GLU A 83 7.34 -19.11 20.87
C GLU A 83 6.47 -18.24 19.95
N CYS A 84 7.06 -17.62 18.93
CA CYS A 84 6.38 -16.79 17.94
C CYS A 84 5.83 -17.58 16.74
N SER A 85 5.95 -18.91 16.73
CA SER A 85 5.52 -19.76 15.60
C SER A 85 4.04 -19.59 15.26
N CYS A 86 3.18 -19.43 16.27
CA CYS A 86 1.75 -19.15 16.12
C CYS A 86 1.37 -17.66 16.15
N THR A 87 2.35 -16.75 16.07
CA THR A 87 2.05 -15.32 15.91
C THR A 87 1.69 -15.06 14.44
N PRO A 88 0.48 -14.56 14.13
CA PRO A 88 0.10 -14.21 12.77
C PRO A 88 0.92 -13.03 12.27
N VAL A 89 1.36 -13.09 11.01
CA VAL A 89 2.16 -12.05 10.36
C VAL A 89 1.42 -11.48 9.17
N ARG A 90 1.25 -10.17 9.14
CA ARG A 90 0.72 -9.41 8.01
C ARG A 90 1.83 -8.86 7.14
N PHE A 91 1.67 -8.96 5.83
CA PHE A 91 2.63 -8.44 4.87
C PHE A 91 2.22 -7.04 4.40
N PHE A 92 3.18 -6.11 4.40
CA PHE A 92 2.94 -4.78 3.87
C PHE A 92 4.09 -4.26 3.01
N VAL A 93 3.81 -3.20 2.25
CA VAL A 93 4.81 -2.40 1.53
C VAL A 93 4.45 -0.92 1.63
N ILE A 94 5.46 -0.06 1.79
CA ILE A 94 5.30 1.39 1.74
C ILE A 94 5.71 1.86 0.35
N LEU A 95 4.75 2.20 -0.49
CA LEU A 95 4.99 2.77 -1.81
C LEU A 95 5.11 4.29 -1.71
N SER A 96 6.23 4.85 -2.15
CA SER A 96 6.53 6.27 -1.94
C SER A 96 7.43 6.84 -3.02
N MET A 97 7.61 8.16 -2.99
CA MET A 97 8.58 8.89 -3.81
C MET A 97 9.75 9.36 -2.94
N GLN A 98 10.93 9.55 -3.53
CA GLN A 98 12.04 10.17 -2.80
C GLN A 98 11.62 11.50 -2.17
N ARG A 99 12.10 11.73 -0.95
CA ARG A 99 11.87 12.96 -0.15
C ARG A 99 10.41 13.21 0.24
N SER A 100 9.59 12.15 0.29
CA SER A 100 8.20 12.21 0.76
C SER A 100 8.01 11.88 2.25
N GLY A 101 9.12 11.81 3.02
CA GLY A 101 9.06 11.53 4.46
C GLY A 101 9.03 10.05 4.83
N SER A 102 9.16 9.13 3.86
CA SER A 102 9.09 7.68 4.10
C SER A 102 10.19 7.14 5.00
N GLY A 103 11.39 7.72 4.99
CA GLY A 103 12.44 7.37 5.96
C GLY A 103 12.06 7.70 7.41
N TRP A 104 11.45 8.86 7.65
CA TRP A 104 10.96 9.23 8.98
C TRP A 104 9.78 8.36 9.40
N PHE A 105 8.81 8.18 8.51
CA PHE A 105 7.65 7.33 8.75
C PHE A 105 8.03 5.88 9.07
N GLU A 106 8.97 5.30 8.34
CA GLU A 106 9.48 3.96 8.66
C GLU A 106 10.11 3.89 10.04
N THR A 107 10.88 4.90 10.47
CA THR A 107 11.43 4.90 11.84
C THR A 107 10.35 4.94 12.92
N LEU A 108 9.20 5.59 12.65
CA LEU A 108 8.05 5.55 13.54
C LEU A 108 7.50 4.13 13.62
N LEU A 109 7.24 3.47 12.48
CA LEU A 109 6.73 2.10 12.47
C LEU A 109 7.70 1.14 13.16
N ASN A 110 9.00 1.25 12.88
CA ASN A 110 10.04 0.43 13.50
C ASN A 110 10.25 0.71 14.99
N SER A 111 9.66 1.76 15.56
CA SER A 111 9.63 1.94 17.03
C SER A 111 8.61 1.02 17.71
N HIS A 112 7.67 0.46 16.95
CA HIS A 112 6.74 -0.55 17.46
C HIS A 112 7.46 -1.90 17.63
N PRO A 113 7.23 -2.66 18.72
CA PRO A 113 7.86 -3.98 18.91
C PRO A 113 7.46 -5.01 17.85
N ASN A 114 6.21 -5.01 17.38
CA ASN A 114 5.67 -6.02 16.47
C ASN A 114 5.66 -5.62 14.98
N ILE A 115 6.17 -4.43 14.60
CA ILE A 115 6.30 -4.03 13.19
C ILE A 115 7.78 -4.05 12.78
N SER A 116 8.10 -4.72 11.66
CA SER A 116 9.42 -4.71 11.04
C SER A 116 9.36 -4.23 9.59
N SER A 117 9.83 -3.01 9.34
CA SER A 117 10.03 -2.44 8.00
C SER A 117 11.52 -2.44 7.63
N ASN A 118 11.86 -3.14 6.55
CA ASN A 118 13.23 -3.52 6.21
C ASN A 118 13.98 -2.53 5.29
N GLY A 119 13.61 -1.25 5.32
CA GLY A 119 14.27 -0.22 4.52
C GLY A 119 13.94 -0.31 3.03
N GLU A 120 14.78 0.35 2.22
CA GLU A 120 14.67 0.33 0.76
C GLU A 120 15.39 -0.88 0.17
N ILE A 121 14.76 -2.05 0.24
CA ILE A 121 15.34 -3.30 -0.27
C ILE A 121 15.48 -3.33 -1.81
N PHE A 122 14.92 -2.37 -2.54
CA PHE A 122 15.15 -2.25 -3.99
C PHE A 122 15.98 -1.01 -4.36
N SER A 123 16.68 -0.39 -3.41
CA SER A 123 17.64 0.68 -3.70
C SER A 123 18.86 0.20 -4.50
N ALA A 124 19.28 -1.06 -4.34
CA ALA A 124 20.39 -1.64 -5.08
C ALA A 124 19.93 -2.19 -6.43
N ALA A 125 20.58 -1.74 -7.53
CA ALA A 125 20.19 -2.09 -8.90
C ALA A 125 20.11 -3.61 -9.13
N ARG A 126 21.10 -4.36 -8.65
CA ARG A 126 21.15 -5.83 -8.76
C ARG A 126 19.90 -6.58 -8.28
N ARG A 127 19.11 -5.99 -7.37
CA ARG A 127 17.89 -6.61 -6.83
C ARG A 127 16.65 -6.38 -7.72
N ARG A 128 16.79 -5.54 -8.73
CA ARG A 128 15.74 -5.15 -9.68
C ARG A 128 16.18 -5.29 -11.13
N ASP A 129 17.13 -6.19 -11.40
CA ASP A 129 17.64 -6.45 -12.75
C ASP A 129 16.55 -7.06 -13.66
N ASN A 130 15.64 -7.86 -13.08
CA ASN A 130 14.47 -8.41 -13.76
C ASN A 130 13.42 -8.87 -12.73
N ILE A 131 12.22 -9.23 -13.21
CA ILE A 131 11.09 -9.63 -12.38
C ILE A 131 11.37 -10.88 -11.52
N SER A 132 12.12 -11.86 -12.02
CA SER A 132 12.47 -13.06 -11.23
C SER A 132 13.33 -12.71 -10.02
N THR A 133 14.32 -11.83 -10.20
CA THR A 133 15.14 -11.33 -9.09
C THR A 133 14.32 -10.54 -8.06
N ILE A 134 13.34 -9.76 -8.53
CA ILE A 134 12.41 -9.03 -7.66
C ILE A 134 11.59 -10.01 -6.82
N ILE A 135 10.94 -10.99 -7.45
CA ILE A 135 10.11 -12.00 -6.78
C ILE A 135 10.94 -12.79 -5.76
N ASN A 136 12.12 -13.26 -6.13
CA ASN A 136 13.02 -13.97 -5.20
C ASN A 136 13.39 -13.12 -3.97
N THR A 137 13.56 -11.80 -4.16
CA THR A 137 13.84 -10.88 -3.06
C THR A 137 12.62 -10.72 -2.15
N LEU A 138 11.42 -10.60 -2.73
CA LEU A 138 10.16 -10.52 -1.98
C LEU A 138 9.87 -11.80 -1.21
N ASP A 139 10.06 -12.97 -1.82
CA ASP A 139 9.86 -14.26 -1.15
C ASP A 139 10.80 -14.40 0.04
N LYS A 140 12.08 -14.02 -0.11
CA LYS A 140 13.05 -14.02 1.00
C LYS A 140 12.64 -13.08 2.14
N LEU A 141 12.07 -11.92 1.82
CA LEU A 141 11.56 -10.98 2.83
C LEU A 141 10.36 -11.56 3.57
N TYR A 142 9.35 -12.02 2.83
CA TYR A 142 8.09 -12.46 3.40
C TYR A 142 8.16 -13.87 4.02
N SER A 143 9.21 -14.66 3.74
CA SER A 143 9.56 -15.85 4.52
C SER A 143 10.23 -15.53 5.85
N LEU A 144 10.48 -14.25 6.16
CA LEU A 144 11.27 -13.77 7.30
C LEU A 144 12.77 -14.14 7.25
N ASP A 145 13.30 -14.55 6.09
CA ASP A 145 14.74 -14.86 5.91
C ASP A 145 15.58 -13.63 5.50
N TRP A 146 15.03 -12.43 5.67
CA TRP A 146 15.70 -11.18 5.35
C TRP A 146 16.33 -10.54 6.58
N PHE A 147 17.67 -10.54 6.61
CA PHE A 147 18.44 -9.92 7.68
C PHE A 147 18.63 -8.42 7.44
N SER A 148 18.20 -7.62 8.41
CA SER A 148 18.42 -6.18 8.43
C SER A 148 18.49 -5.67 9.87
N SER A 149 18.86 -4.40 10.03
CA SER A 149 18.81 -3.72 11.34
C SER A 149 17.37 -3.54 11.87
N ALA A 150 16.35 -3.90 11.10
CA ALA A 150 14.94 -3.89 11.53
C ALA A 150 14.48 -5.21 12.15
N ALA A 151 15.38 -6.20 12.28
CA ALA A 151 15.11 -7.43 13.02
C ALA A 151 14.68 -7.11 14.47
N LYS A 152 13.75 -7.91 14.98
CA LYS A 152 13.14 -7.73 16.31
C LYS A 152 13.50 -8.90 17.21
N ASN A 153 13.61 -8.62 18.50
CA ASN A 153 13.72 -9.66 19.51
C ASN A 153 12.32 -10.18 19.89
N GLU A 154 11.28 -9.36 19.70
CA GLU A 154 9.89 -9.69 19.92
C GLU A 154 9.24 -10.36 18.70
N CYS A 155 8.10 -11.02 18.93
CA CYS A 155 7.32 -11.59 17.84
C CYS A 155 6.83 -10.51 16.88
N VAL A 156 7.29 -10.58 15.63
CA VAL A 156 6.81 -9.72 14.53
C VAL A 156 5.40 -10.14 14.15
N ALA A 157 4.48 -9.16 14.08
CA ALA A 157 3.10 -9.32 13.63
C ALA A 157 2.83 -8.60 12.29
N ALA A 158 3.69 -7.67 11.88
CA ALA A 158 3.66 -7.04 10.57
C ALA A 158 5.07 -6.90 10.01
N VAL A 159 5.30 -7.42 8.80
CA VAL A 159 6.59 -7.33 8.09
C VAL A 159 6.42 -6.66 6.74
N GLY A 160 7.34 -5.77 6.42
CA GLY A 160 7.32 -5.05 5.17
C GLY A 160 8.62 -4.33 4.88
N PHE A 161 8.53 -3.39 3.94
CA PHE A 161 9.66 -2.61 3.45
C PHE A 161 9.17 -1.34 2.73
N LYS A 162 10.10 -0.46 2.40
CA LYS A 162 9.83 0.71 1.54
C LYS A 162 10.23 0.43 0.11
N TRP A 163 9.40 0.86 -0.82
CA TRP A 163 9.71 0.83 -2.25
C TRP A 163 9.46 2.18 -2.87
N MET A 164 10.51 2.77 -3.44
CA MET A 164 10.35 4.02 -4.16
C MET A 164 9.84 3.77 -5.57
N LEU A 165 8.96 4.62 -6.08
CA LEU A 165 8.29 4.40 -7.38
C LEU A 165 9.28 4.29 -8.56
N ASN A 166 10.46 4.90 -8.45
CA ASN A 166 11.52 4.82 -9.46
C ASN A 166 12.49 3.63 -9.27
N GLN A 167 12.15 2.62 -8.46
CA GLN A 167 12.98 1.46 -8.17
C GLN A 167 12.39 0.16 -8.75
N GLY A 168 11.77 0.21 -9.93
CA GLY A 168 11.28 -0.98 -10.66
C GLY A 168 9.81 -1.35 -10.40
N VAL A 169 9.18 -0.82 -9.35
CA VAL A 169 7.77 -1.15 -9.04
C VAL A 169 6.80 -0.70 -10.13
N MET A 170 7.06 0.44 -10.76
CA MET A 170 6.25 0.96 -11.85
C MET A 170 6.52 0.22 -13.16
N ASP A 171 7.76 -0.23 -13.38
CA ASP A 171 8.20 -0.91 -14.59
C ASP A 171 7.61 -2.33 -14.69
N HIS A 172 7.48 -3.01 -13.54
CA HIS A 172 6.94 -4.38 -13.43
C HIS A 172 5.60 -4.44 -12.67
N HIS A 173 4.78 -3.39 -12.79
CA HIS A 173 3.59 -3.22 -11.96
C HIS A 173 2.58 -4.38 -12.08
N LYS A 174 2.45 -5.02 -13.25
CA LYS A 174 1.49 -6.13 -13.46
C LYS A 174 1.90 -7.37 -12.67
N GLU A 175 3.14 -7.81 -12.84
CA GLU A 175 3.68 -8.98 -12.17
C GLU A 175 3.78 -8.76 -10.66
N ILE A 176 4.10 -7.53 -10.23
CA ILE A 176 4.11 -7.16 -8.81
C ILE A 176 2.69 -7.14 -8.23
N LEU A 177 1.70 -6.63 -8.98
CA LEU A 177 0.30 -6.67 -8.56
C LEU A 177 -0.17 -8.12 -8.38
N ASP A 178 0.16 -9.01 -9.32
CA ASP A 178 -0.20 -10.42 -9.23
C ASP A 178 0.48 -11.10 -8.03
N TYR A 179 1.77 -10.81 -7.80
CA TYR A 179 2.48 -11.28 -6.61
C TYR A 179 1.82 -10.79 -5.32
N PHE A 180 1.54 -9.49 -5.21
CA PHE A 180 0.89 -8.91 -4.03
C PHE A 180 -0.50 -9.49 -3.79
N LYS A 181 -1.30 -9.75 -4.84
CA LYS A 181 -2.58 -10.43 -4.71
C LYS A 181 -2.41 -11.85 -4.17
N SER A 182 -1.47 -12.61 -4.73
CA SER A 182 -1.21 -14.00 -4.32
C SER A 182 -0.72 -14.14 -2.87
N LYS A 183 -0.02 -13.12 -2.37
CA LYS A 183 0.53 -13.06 -1.01
C LYS A 183 -0.27 -12.17 -0.07
N HIS A 184 -1.43 -11.67 -0.51
CA HIS A 184 -2.28 -10.74 0.26
C HIS A 184 -1.50 -9.58 0.90
N VAL A 185 -0.60 -8.94 0.15
CA VAL A 185 0.21 -7.82 0.64
C VAL A 185 -0.64 -6.56 0.74
N SER A 186 -0.60 -5.89 1.89
CA SER A 186 -1.24 -4.59 2.11
C SER A 186 -0.34 -3.43 1.69
N ILE A 187 -0.90 -2.38 1.09
CA ILE A 187 -0.13 -1.24 0.57
C ILE A 187 -0.36 0.01 1.41
N ILE A 188 0.72 0.63 1.87
CA ILE A 188 0.72 1.97 2.45
C ILE A 188 1.27 2.93 1.42
N PHE A 189 0.42 3.75 0.81
CA PHE A 189 0.89 4.84 -0.03
C PHE A 189 1.29 6.02 0.84
N LEU A 190 2.52 6.49 0.69
CA LEU A 190 3.00 7.68 1.39
C LEU A 190 3.57 8.69 0.40
N PHE A 191 2.82 9.76 0.19
CA PHE A 191 3.20 10.83 -0.72
C PHE A 191 3.32 12.18 0.00
N ARG A 192 3.77 13.19 -0.73
CA ARG A 192 3.93 14.55 -0.21
C ARG A 192 3.25 15.53 -1.13
N ARG A 193 2.26 16.26 -0.62
CA ARG A 193 1.45 17.20 -1.42
C ARG A 193 2.28 18.36 -1.94
N ASN A 194 3.22 18.86 -1.13
CA ASN A 194 4.07 19.97 -1.54
C ASN A 194 5.25 19.50 -2.41
N ILE A 195 5.01 19.41 -3.73
CA ILE A 195 5.98 18.95 -4.73
C ILE A 195 7.20 19.87 -4.80
N LEU A 196 7.02 21.19 -4.64
CA LEU A 196 8.13 22.16 -4.64
C LEU A 196 9.09 21.94 -3.46
N ARG A 197 8.57 21.82 -2.23
CA ARG A 197 9.39 21.50 -1.05
C ARG A 197 10.07 20.13 -1.17
N ARG A 198 9.40 19.18 -1.81
CA ARG A 198 9.99 17.88 -2.12
C ARG A 198 11.17 18.02 -3.09
N LEU A 199 11.03 18.80 -4.17
CA LEU A 199 12.09 19.09 -5.14
C LEU A 199 13.28 19.81 -4.49
N ILE A 200 13.03 20.84 -3.68
CA ILE A 200 14.08 21.55 -2.93
C ILE A 200 14.86 20.56 -2.06
N SER A 201 14.16 19.69 -1.32
CA SER A 201 14.81 18.68 -0.49
C SER A 201 15.57 17.63 -1.31
N LEU A 202 15.14 17.35 -2.54
CA LEU A 202 15.84 16.43 -3.43
C LEU A 202 17.16 17.05 -3.92
N LEU A 203 17.12 18.30 -4.37
CA LEU A 203 18.30 19.03 -4.83
C LEU A 203 19.31 19.25 -3.69
N ALA A 204 18.84 19.59 -2.49
CA ALA A 204 19.72 19.74 -1.33
C ALA A 204 20.37 18.42 -0.89
N ASN A 205 19.61 17.32 -0.93
CA ASN A 205 20.17 16.00 -0.65
C ASN A 205 21.21 15.58 -1.70
N ASP A 206 20.96 15.87 -2.98
CA ASP A 206 21.89 15.53 -4.06
C ASP A 206 23.19 16.34 -3.96
N TYR A 207 23.10 17.64 -3.66
CA TYR A 207 24.25 18.48 -3.36
C TYR A 207 25.10 17.89 -2.22
N ASP A 208 24.46 17.46 -1.14
CA ASP A 208 25.17 16.89 0.02
C ASP A 208 25.91 15.58 -0.27
N ARG A 209 25.55 14.84 -1.33
CA ARG A 209 26.31 13.64 -1.74
C ARG A 209 27.76 13.96 -2.08
N TYR A 210 27.98 15.14 -2.63
CA TYR A 210 29.30 15.63 -3.03
C TYR A 210 29.89 16.54 -1.96
N ALA A 211 29.10 17.50 -1.47
CA ALA A 211 29.56 18.49 -0.49
C ALA A 211 29.85 17.89 0.88
N LYS A 212 29.13 16.81 1.26
CA LYS A 212 29.35 16.05 2.51
C LYS A 212 29.47 16.96 3.73
N GLN A 213 28.46 17.81 3.92
CA GLN A 213 28.54 18.98 4.81
C GLN A 213 28.71 18.62 6.29
N LEU A 214 28.40 17.38 6.67
CA LEU A 214 28.53 16.88 8.03
C LEU A 214 29.77 15.99 8.14
N ASN A 215 30.91 16.60 8.48
CA ASN A 215 32.18 15.92 8.74
C ASN A 215 32.65 14.99 7.59
N GLY A 216 32.43 15.39 6.32
CA GLY A 216 32.84 14.58 5.18
C GLY A 216 31.95 13.34 4.95
N ILE A 217 30.76 13.30 5.56
CA ILE A 217 29.78 12.23 5.40
C ILE A 217 28.50 12.80 4.78
N HIS A 218 27.98 12.10 3.76
CA HIS A 218 26.65 12.38 3.22
C HIS A 218 25.57 11.89 4.18
N LYS A 219 24.58 12.73 4.49
CA LYS A 219 23.45 12.39 5.36
C LYS A 219 22.11 12.75 4.71
N SER A 220 21.31 11.74 4.44
CA SER A 220 19.93 11.91 3.93
C SER A 220 18.91 12.22 5.02
N HIS A 221 19.24 11.89 6.27
CA HIS A 221 18.48 12.09 7.50
C HIS A 221 19.43 12.47 8.63
N VAL A 222 18.94 13.26 9.59
CA VAL A 222 19.71 13.79 10.72
C VAL A 222 18.92 13.63 12.01
N HIS A 223 19.62 13.68 13.14
CA HIS A 223 19.06 13.42 14.46
C HIS A 223 19.14 14.62 15.43
N SER A 224 19.82 15.70 15.03
CA SER A 224 19.88 16.94 15.80
C SER A 224 19.45 18.16 14.97
N LYS A 225 19.03 19.21 15.67
CA LYS A 225 18.63 20.47 15.03
C LYS A 225 19.82 21.16 14.38
N GLU A 226 20.99 21.05 14.99
CA GLU A 226 22.23 21.65 14.53
C GLU A 226 22.68 21.03 13.20
N GLU A 227 22.63 19.70 13.08
CA GLU A 227 22.90 18.99 11.82
C GLU A 227 21.89 19.37 10.74
N ALA A 228 20.60 19.45 11.09
CA ALA A 228 19.54 19.89 10.19
C ALA A 228 19.78 21.31 9.67
N GLU A 229 20.17 22.23 10.53
CA GLU A 229 20.48 23.60 10.15
C GLU A 229 21.67 23.70 9.21
N VAL A 230 22.72 22.90 9.41
CA VAL A 230 23.87 22.83 8.49
C VAL A 230 23.41 22.41 7.10
N LEU A 231 22.68 21.29 6.99
CA LEU A 231 22.19 20.79 5.70
C LEU A 231 21.21 21.76 5.03
N ALA A 232 20.41 22.49 5.81
CA ALA A 232 19.44 23.46 5.31
C ALA A 232 20.05 24.79 4.85
N ARG A 233 21.37 25.01 5.01
CA ARG A 233 22.05 26.22 4.52
C ARG A 233 22.12 26.28 3.00
N PHE A 234 22.25 25.13 2.35
CA PHE A 234 22.28 25.08 0.89
C PHE A 234 20.92 25.47 0.31
N LYS A 235 20.94 26.46 -0.58
CA LYS A 235 19.77 26.91 -1.35
C LYS A 235 19.98 26.51 -2.81
N PRO A 236 19.22 25.53 -3.34
CA PRO A 236 19.31 25.20 -4.74
C PRO A 236 18.80 26.33 -5.63
N THR A 237 19.43 26.48 -6.80
CA THR A 237 18.84 27.20 -7.94
C THR A 237 17.93 26.24 -8.70
N ILE A 238 16.67 26.60 -8.89
CA ILE A 238 15.68 25.76 -9.57
C ILE A 238 15.69 26.08 -11.06
N ASN A 239 15.84 25.05 -11.89
CA ASN A 239 15.67 25.18 -13.34
C ASN A 239 14.18 25.32 -13.68
N VAL A 240 13.75 26.57 -13.89
CA VAL A 240 12.35 26.90 -14.19
C VAL A 240 11.87 26.36 -15.54
N ALA A 241 12.78 26.18 -16.51
CA ALA A 241 12.42 25.71 -17.86
C ALA A 241 11.82 24.29 -17.86
N VAL A 242 12.20 23.45 -16.90
CA VAL A 242 11.71 22.07 -16.77
C VAL A 242 10.80 21.86 -15.54
N LEU A 243 10.50 22.93 -14.79
CA LEU A 243 9.82 22.82 -13.49
C LEU A 243 8.42 22.20 -13.62
N MET A 244 7.61 22.72 -14.56
CA MET A 244 6.24 22.23 -14.76
C MET A 244 6.21 20.80 -15.32
N ALA A 245 7.16 20.45 -16.18
CA ALA A 245 7.30 19.08 -16.68
C ALA A 245 7.66 18.11 -15.55
N ASN A 246 8.57 18.50 -14.66
CA ASN A 246 8.93 17.72 -13.47
C ASN A 246 7.74 17.52 -12.53
N PHE A 247 6.93 18.56 -12.31
CA PHE A 247 5.74 18.45 -11.45
C PHE A 247 4.70 17.52 -12.08
N SER A 248 4.42 17.70 -13.36
CA SER A 248 3.46 16.87 -14.10
C SER A 248 3.90 15.40 -14.16
N TYR A 249 5.21 15.13 -14.27
CA TYR A 249 5.76 13.78 -14.19
C TYR A 249 5.47 13.13 -12.84
N VAL A 250 5.66 13.88 -11.75
CA VAL A 250 5.47 13.41 -10.38
C VAL A 250 4.02 13.11 -10.07
N GLU A 251 3.12 14.01 -10.47
CA GLU A 251 1.68 13.80 -10.32
C GLU A 251 1.22 12.58 -11.11
N ARG A 252 1.67 12.43 -12.36
CA ARG A 252 1.35 11.25 -13.18
C ARG A 252 1.86 9.96 -12.54
N MET A 253 3.12 9.90 -12.12
CA MET A 253 3.64 8.71 -11.44
C MET A 253 2.82 8.32 -10.19
N ILE A 254 2.37 9.30 -9.41
CA ILE A 254 1.52 9.05 -8.23
C ILE A 254 0.15 8.53 -8.68
N ALA A 255 -0.47 9.17 -9.67
CA ALA A 255 -1.77 8.78 -10.19
C ALA A 255 -1.75 7.36 -10.79
N ASP A 256 -0.74 7.05 -11.60
CA ASP A 256 -0.54 5.75 -12.22
C ASP A 256 -0.33 4.67 -11.15
N CYS A 257 0.47 4.96 -10.12
CA CYS A 257 0.70 4.04 -9.01
C CYS A 257 -0.60 3.72 -8.25
N LEU A 258 -1.37 4.75 -7.89
CA LEU A 258 -2.66 4.57 -7.24
C LEU A 258 -3.63 3.79 -8.13
N HIS A 259 -3.62 4.04 -9.44
CA HIS A 259 -4.46 3.34 -10.41
C HIS A 259 -4.08 1.85 -10.51
N PHE A 260 -2.81 1.53 -10.74
CA PHE A 260 -2.32 0.16 -10.92
C PHE A 260 -2.61 -0.73 -9.71
N PHE A 261 -2.54 -0.16 -8.50
CA PHE A 261 -2.71 -0.90 -7.26
C PHE A 261 -4.07 -0.64 -6.57
N SER A 262 -5.02 -0.02 -7.27
CA SER A 262 -6.34 0.36 -6.73
C SER A 262 -7.16 -0.83 -6.19
N SER A 263 -6.98 -2.03 -6.74
CA SER A 263 -7.69 -3.24 -6.29
C SER A 263 -7.11 -3.89 -5.04
N MET A 264 -5.96 -3.43 -4.55
CA MET A 264 -5.30 -3.99 -3.37
C MET A 264 -5.89 -3.39 -2.10
N ARG A 265 -5.77 -4.11 -0.97
CA ARG A 265 -5.98 -3.50 0.36
C ARG A 265 -4.93 -2.41 0.57
N HIS A 266 -5.36 -1.17 0.70
CA HIS A 266 -4.45 -0.05 0.82
C HIS A 266 -4.95 1.10 1.69
N ILE A 267 -4.02 1.91 2.17
CA ILE A 267 -4.27 3.21 2.80
C ILE A 267 -3.44 4.27 2.08
N VAL A 268 -4.01 5.46 1.88
CA VAL A 268 -3.32 6.61 1.27
C VAL A 268 -3.04 7.66 2.33
N LEU A 269 -1.76 8.02 2.49
CA LEU A 269 -1.30 9.00 3.45
C LEU A 269 -0.50 10.09 2.75
N TYR A 270 -0.68 11.31 3.22
CA TYR A 270 0.19 12.42 2.86
C TYR A 270 1.03 12.88 4.05
N TYR A 271 2.31 13.15 3.81
CA TYR A 271 3.26 13.61 4.80
C TYR A 271 2.74 14.79 5.65
N GLU A 272 2.08 15.75 5.00
CA GLU A 272 1.50 16.91 5.65
C GLU A 272 0.41 16.55 6.68
N GLU A 273 -0.39 15.51 6.40
CA GLU A 273 -1.45 15.02 7.28
C GLU A 273 -0.86 14.28 8.48
N ILE A 274 0.19 13.46 8.28
CA ILE A 274 0.83 12.71 9.37
C ILE A 274 1.49 13.66 10.38
N ILE A 275 2.08 14.77 9.92
CA ILE A 275 2.69 15.75 10.82
C ILE A 275 1.64 16.56 11.59
N GLY A 276 0.51 16.86 10.95
CA GLY A 276 -0.56 17.66 11.55
C GLY A 276 -1.52 16.86 12.43
N ASN A 277 -1.62 15.54 12.25
CA ASN A 277 -2.64 14.70 12.86
C ASN A 277 -2.03 13.48 13.59
N GLN A 278 -2.13 13.47 14.92
CA GLN A 278 -1.64 12.35 15.74
C GLN A 278 -2.41 11.04 15.50
N ASN A 279 -3.68 11.11 15.07
CA ASN A 279 -4.51 9.93 14.84
C ASN A 279 -4.12 9.17 13.57
N ALA A 280 -3.44 9.81 12.61
CA ALA A 280 -3.04 9.16 11.36
C ALA A 280 -2.14 7.93 11.62
N LEU A 281 -1.28 7.98 12.64
CA LEU A 281 -0.43 6.85 13.02
C LEU A 281 -1.19 5.74 13.75
N SER A 282 -2.27 6.07 14.46
CA SER A 282 -3.17 5.10 15.07
C SER A 282 -3.88 4.28 13.98
N HIS A 283 -4.44 4.96 12.97
CA HIS A 283 -5.08 4.28 11.82
C HIS A 283 -4.13 3.37 11.04
N VAL A 284 -2.83 3.69 10.97
CA VAL A 284 -1.84 2.80 10.35
C VAL A 284 -1.61 1.53 11.16
N GLN A 285 -1.58 1.65 12.49
CA GLN A 285 -1.44 0.49 13.38
C GLN A 285 -2.68 -0.41 13.30
N GLU A 286 -3.87 0.19 13.28
CA GLU A 286 -5.14 -0.51 13.03
C GLU A 286 -5.17 -1.20 11.66
N PHE A 287 -4.75 -0.50 10.60
CA PHE A 287 -4.67 -1.04 9.25
C PHE A 287 -3.76 -2.28 9.15
N LEU A 288 -2.65 -2.27 9.90
CA LEU A 288 -1.71 -3.39 10.03
C LEU A 288 -2.13 -4.41 11.10
N CYS A 289 -3.27 -4.19 11.77
CA CYS A 289 -3.82 -4.99 12.86
C CYS A 289 -2.80 -5.30 13.97
N VAL A 290 -2.05 -4.28 14.39
CA VAL A 290 -1.18 -4.34 15.57
C VAL A 290 -1.76 -3.48 16.70
N PRO A 291 -1.48 -3.81 17.96
CA PRO A 291 -1.98 -3.02 19.09
C PRO A 291 -1.48 -1.57 19.01
N GLU A 292 -2.34 -0.60 19.32
CA GLU A 292 -1.92 0.80 19.31
C GLU A 292 -0.79 1.05 20.34
N ARG A 293 0.29 1.68 19.87
CA ARG A 293 1.43 2.12 20.65
C ARG A 293 1.79 3.56 20.29
N LYS A 294 2.43 4.24 21.23
CA LYS A 294 3.08 5.53 20.95
C LYS A 294 4.32 5.30 20.09
N LEU A 295 4.25 5.73 18.83
CA LEU A 295 5.38 5.65 17.90
C LEU A 295 6.32 6.85 18.09
N VAL A 296 7.62 6.61 18.00
CA VAL A 296 8.66 7.63 18.20
C VAL A 296 9.73 7.57 17.12
N SER A 297 10.27 8.73 16.76
CA SER A 297 11.39 8.84 15.82
C SER A 297 12.42 9.82 16.35
N ARG A 298 13.70 9.49 16.14
CA ARG A 298 14.81 10.41 16.41
C ARG A 298 15.14 11.31 15.22
N GLN A 299 14.51 11.10 14.05
CA GLN A 299 14.80 11.92 12.89
C GLN A 299 14.13 13.28 13.03
N VAL A 300 14.83 14.34 12.62
CA VAL A 300 14.29 15.70 12.60
C VAL A 300 14.11 16.21 11.17
N LYS A 301 13.17 17.12 10.98
CA LYS A 301 12.90 17.75 9.68
C LYS A 301 14.01 18.76 9.35
N ILE A 302 14.70 18.56 8.22
CA ILE A 302 15.81 19.41 7.78
C ILE A 302 15.31 20.81 7.36
N HIS A 303 14.40 20.87 6.40
CA HIS A 303 13.96 22.16 5.83
C HIS A 303 12.69 22.67 6.52
N THR A 304 12.87 23.61 7.45
CA THR A 304 11.78 24.23 8.23
C THR A 304 11.47 25.67 7.84
N ARG A 305 12.40 26.38 7.19
CA ARG A 305 12.25 27.79 6.78
C ARG A 305 11.09 28.03 5.77
N PRO A 306 10.63 29.28 5.60
CA PRO A 306 9.77 29.66 4.48
C PRO A 306 10.40 29.32 3.12
N LEU A 307 9.58 29.04 2.10
CA LEU A 307 10.04 28.70 0.75
C LEU A 307 10.98 29.75 0.11
N PRO A 308 10.72 31.07 0.21
CA PRO A 308 11.61 32.10 -0.34
C PRO A 308 13.03 32.03 0.21
N GLU A 309 13.19 31.57 1.45
CA GLU A 309 14.50 31.47 2.09
C GLU A 309 15.27 30.20 1.71
N GLN A 310 14.62 29.24 1.03
CA GLN A 310 15.20 27.94 0.68
C GLN A 310 15.67 27.84 -0.78
N VAL A 311 15.44 28.86 -1.60
CA VAL A 311 15.75 28.85 -3.04
C VAL A 311 16.50 30.13 -3.39
N THR A 312 17.49 30.05 -4.27
CA THR A 312 18.28 31.23 -4.70
C THR A 312 17.51 32.13 -5.66
N ASN A 313 16.84 31.55 -6.66
CA ASN A 313 16.07 32.25 -7.69
C ASN A 313 14.56 32.22 -7.41
N TRP A 314 14.15 32.59 -6.20
CA TRP A 314 12.75 32.52 -5.76
C TRP A 314 11.78 33.33 -6.63
N GLU A 315 12.20 34.50 -7.12
CA GLU A 315 11.36 35.36 -7.98
C GLU A 315 10.99 34.67 -9.29
N ASP A 316 11.96 34.04 -9.96
CA ASP A 316 11.72 33.29 -11.21
C ASP A 316 10.80 32.09 -10.98
N VAL A 317 11.00 31.38 -9.87
CA VAL A 317 10.16 30.24 -9.49
C VAL A 317 8.72 30.71 -9.22
N THR A 318 8.55 31.80 -8.50
CA THR A 318 7.23 32.38 -8.21
C THR A 318 6.55 32.83 -9.49
N LYS A 319 7.27 33.50 -10.39
CA LYS A 319 6.75 33.93 -11.70
C LYS A 319 6.30 32.74 -12.55
N MET A 320 7.06 31.65 -12.57
CA MET A 320 6.70 30.42 -13.29
C MET A 320 5.47 29.72 -12.68
N LEU A 321 5.32 29.76 -11.35
CA LEU A 321 4.22 29.11 -10.65
C LEU A 321 2.96 29.98 -10.55
N ASN A 322 3.06 31.26 -10.86
CA ASN A 322 1.92 32.18 -10.78
C ASN A 322 0.77 31.72 -11.70
N GLY A 323 -0.45 31.75 -11.18
CA GLY A 323 -1.63 31.25 -11.90
C GLY A 323 -1.77 29.72 -11.96
N THR A 324 -0.83 28.95 -11.40
CA THR A 324 -0.94 27.48 -11.32
C THR A 324 -1.57 27.03 -10.00
N ARG A 325 -2.19 25.84 -9.99
CA ARG A 325 -2.70 25.19 -8.76
C ARG A 325 -1.59 25.00 -7.71
N MET A 326 -0.34 24.93 -8.15
CA MET A 326 0.84 24.65 -7.32
C MET A 326 1.24 25.82 -6.41
N LEU A 327 0.81 27.05 -6.74
CA LEU A 327 1.00 28.21 -5.87
C LEU A 327 0.20 28.09 -4.57
N ARG A 328 -1.00 27.50 -4.63
CA ARG A 328 -1.91 27.39 -3.46
C ARG A 328 -1.42 26.42 -2.37
N ILE A 329 -0.50 25.52 -2.69
CA ILE A 329 0.06 24.52 -1.76
C ILE A 329 1.29 25.09 -1.00
N GLN A 330 1.69 26.34 -1.29
CA GLN A 330 2.89 26.96 -0.71
C GLN A 330 2.71 27.39 0.75
N ASP A 331 1.49 27.74 1.16
CA ASP A 331 1.22 28.40 2.46
C ASP A 331 0.88 27.45 3.61
N GLY A 332 0.87 26.13 3.39
CA GLY A 332 0.49 25.18 4.45
C GLY A 332 -0.99 25.25 4.87
N CYS A 333 -1.76 26.19 4.32
CA CYS A 333 -3.21 26.20 4.39
C CYS A 333 -3.76 25.27 3.30
N ILE A 334 -4.02 24.01 3.68
CA ILE A 334 -5.06 23.23 3.02
C ILE A 334 -6.37 23.89 3.47
N GLN A 335 -7.06 24.59 2.56
CA GLN A 335 -8.49 24.85 2.74
C GLN A 335 -9.27 23.58 2.42
#